data_AF-A0A9E7FU74-F1
#
_entry.id   AF-A0A9E7FU74-F1
#
_cell.length_a   1.000
_cell.length_b   1.000
_cell.length_c   1.000
_cell.angle_alpha   90.00
_cell.angle_beta   90.00
_cell.angle_gamma   90.00
#
_symmetry.space_group_name_H-M   'P 1'
#
loop_
_entity.id
_entity.type
_entity.pdbx_description
1 polymer ?
#
loop_
_entity_poly.entity_id
_entity_poly.type
_entity_poly.pdbx_seq_one_letter_code
_entity_poly.pdbx_strand_id
1 'polypeptide(L)'
;MYSRCGEVALARQVFDEIGVRDPVSWNSMLCGYAKMGHAGEAVELFRRMRSEGSIVPDEVTLVSVLAACGDLGDSSLGTWLEGLVEEYGLVLNSFLGSALIDMYGKCGDLGSARRIFDGLAKKDLVAWNAMITGQVYSYNSFSY
;
A
#
# COMPACT_ATOMS: atom_id res chain seq x y z
N MET A 1 9.35 -17.57 -12.48
CA MET A 1 8.81 -16.20 -12.62
C MET A 1 7.55 -16.14 -13.49
N TYR A 2 7.38 -16.98 -14.51
CA TYR A 2 6.20 -16.92 -15.41
C TYR A 2 4.85 -17.42 -14.84
N SER A 3 4.80 -18.23 -13.76
CA SER A 3 3.50 -18.76 -13.27
C SER A 3 2.65 -17.73 -12.54
N ARG A 4 3.27 -16.84 -11.75
CA ARG A 4 2.54 -15.90 -10.89
C ARG A 4 1.89 -14.74 -11.67
N CYS A 5 2.49 -14.28 -12.77
CA CYS A 5 1.86 -13.29 -13.65
C CYS A 5 0.64 -13.86 -14.38
N GLY A 6 0.68 -15.14 -14.78
CA GLY A 6 -0.48 -15.83 -15.36
C GLY A 6 -1.63 -15.98 -14.37
N GLU A 7 -1.32 -16.26 -13.10
CA GLU A 7 -2.32 -16.39 -12.03
C GLU A 7 -3.04 -15.07 -11.73
N VAL A 8 -2.34 -13.92 -11.72
CA VAL A 8 -3.00 -12.62 -11.50
C VAL A 8 -3.85 -12.19 -12.69
N ALA A 9 -3.42 -12.48 -13.92
CA ALA A 9 -4.22 -12.19 -15.12
C ALA A 9 -5.53 -13.00 -15.15
N LEU A 10 -5.46 -14.30 -14.79
CA LEU A 10 -6.64 -15.16 -14.64
C LEU A 10 -7.54 -14.69 -13.49
N ALA A 11 -6.94 -14.33 -12.35
CA ALA A 11 -7.69 -13.77 -11.22
C ALA A 11 -8.42 -12.48 -11.61
N ARG A 12 -7.81 -11.63 -12.43
CA ARG A 12 -8.43 -10.42 -12.97
C ARG A 12 -9.61 -10.73 -13.88
N GLN A 13 -9.49 -11.72 -14.77
CA GLN A 13 -10.62 -12.14 -15.62
C GLN A 13 -11.80 -12.61 -14.80
N VAL A 14 -11.57 -13.50 -13.82
CA VAL A 14 -12.62 -13.98 -12.91
C VAL A 14 -13.23 -12.82 -12.13
N PHE A 15 -12.40 -11.90 -11.64
CA PHE A 15 -12.87 -10.70 -10.93
C PHE A 15 -13.75 -9.79 -11.79
N ASP A 16 -13.45 -9.66 -13.08
CA ASP A 16 -14.25 -8.87 -14.02
C ASP A 16 -15.59 -9.55 -14.36
N GLU A 17 -15.67 -10.89 -14.30
CA GLU A 17 -16.89 -11.67 -14.49
C GLU A 17 -17.82 -11.72 -13.26
N ILE A 18 -17.31 -11.43 -12.05
CA ILE A 18 -18.12 -11.36 -10.84
C ILE A 18 -19.13 -10.21 -10.95
N GLY A 19 -20.42 -10.55 -10.96
CA GLY A 19 -21.52 -9.59 -11.06
C GLY A 19 -21.70 -8.68 -9.84
N VAL A 20 -21.37 -9.17 -8.64
CA VAL A 20 -21.39 -8.38 -7.39
C VAL A 20 -20.08 -8.62 -6.65
N ARG A 21 -19.23 -7.59 -6.60
CA ARG A 21 -17.94 -7.64 -5.91
C ARG A 21 -18.13 -7.22 -4.46
N ASP A 22 -17.58 -8.00 -3.55
CA ASP A 22 -17.54 -7.68 -2.11
C ASP A 22 -16.16 -7.13 -1.71
N PRO A 23 -16.00 -6.55 -0.50
CA PRO A 23 -14.71 -5.98 -0.07
C PRO A 23 -13.55 -6.99 -0.11
N VAL A 24 -13.84 -8.28 0.12
CA VAL A 24 -12.85 -9.35 0.12
C VAL A 24 -12.28 -9.57 -1.28
N SER A 25 -13.14 -9.54 -2.31
CA SER A 25 -12.72 -9.71 -3.71
C SER A 25 -11.81 -8.57 -4.17
N TRP A 26 -12.13 -7.31 -3.80
CA TRP A 26 -11.27 -6.15 -4.08
C TRP A 26 -9.93 -6.24 -3.36
N ASN A 27 -9.96 -6.53 -2.05
CA ASN A 27 -8.74 -6.67 -1.25
C ASN A 27 -7.85 -7.80 -1.74
N SER A 28 -8.44 -8.92 -2.19
CA SER A 28 -7.71 -10.06 -2.74
C SER A 28 -6.98 -9.68 -4.04
N MET A 29 -7.66 -8.96 -4.94
CA MET A 29 -7.03 -8.48 -6.18
C MET A 29 -5.96 -7.42 -5.93
N LEU A 30 -6.21 -6.47 -5.03
CA LEU A 30 -5.22 -5.45 -4.65
C LEU A 30 -3.97 -6.09 -4.03
N CYS A 31 -4.15 -7.05 -3.11
CA CYS A 31 -3.06 -7.86 -2.56
C CYS A 31 -2.28 -8.60 -3.66
N GLY A 32 -3.00 -9.15 -4.64
CA GLY A 32 -2.41 -9.85 -5.78
C GLY A 32 -1.50 -8.95 -6.60
N TYR A 33 -1.98 -7.75 -6.94
CA TYR A 33 -1.18 -6.76 -7.67
C TYR A 33 0.01 -6.26 -6.86
N ALA A 34 -0.17 -6.00 -5.55
CA ALA A 34 0.90 -5.59 -4.66
C ALA A 34 2.04 -6.62 -4.61
N LYS A 35 1.72 -7.91 -4.49
CA LYS A 35 2.72 -9.00 -4.45
C LYS A 35 3.48 -9.20 -5.75
N MET A 36 2.93 -8.73 -6.88
CA MET A 36 3.58 -8.82 -8.19
C MET A 36 4.31 -7.53 -8.60
N GLY A 37 4.29 -6.50 -7.77
CA GLY A 37 4.87 -5.19 -8.10
C GLY A 37 4.09 -4.44 -9.20
N HIS A 38 2.84 -4.83 -9.45
CA HIS A 38 1.97 -4.20 -10.45
C HIS A 38 1.21 -3.01 -9.83
N ALA A 39 1.98 -2.02 -9.40
CA ALA A 39 1.47 -0.89 -8.64
C ALA A 39 0.53 0.02 -9.42
N GLY A 40 0.77 0.22 -10.72
CA GLY A 40 -0.15 0.96 -11.60
C GLY A 40 -1.54 0.33 -11.61
N GLU A 41 -1.58 -1.00 -11.73
CA GLU A 41 -2.81 -1.78 -11.84
C GLU A 41 -3.52 -1.84 -10.49
N ALA A 42 -2.78 -1.88 -9.37
CA ALA A 42 -3.34 -1.75 -8.03
C ALA A 42 -4.02 -0.39 -7.82
N VAL A 43 -3.37 0.71 -8.23
CA VAL A 43 -3.94 2.07 -8.12
C VAL A 43 -5.14 2.25 -9.03
N GLU A 44 -5.09 1.73 -10.26
CA GLU A 44 -6.24 1.76 -11.17
C GLU A 44 -7.43 0.97 -10.62
N LEU A 45 -7.17 -0.23 -10.08
CA LEU A 45 -8.20 -1.05 -9.45
C LEU A 45 -8.82 -0.33 -8.25
N PHE A 46 -8.02 0.33 -7.41
CA PHE A 46 -8.51 1.12 -6.29
C PHE A 46 -9.37 2.31 -6.75
N ARG A 47 -8.96 3.01 -7.81
CA ARG A 47 -9.78 4.08 -8.41
C ARG A 47 -11.11 3.56 -8.91
N ARG A 48 -11.11 2.37 -9.51
CA ARG A 48 -12.34 1.70 -9.95
C ARG A 48 -13.25 1.37 -8.77
N MET A 49 -12.70 0.81 -7.69
CA MET A 49 -13.43 0.55 -6.44
C MET A 49 -14.13 1.81 -5.92
N ARG A 50 -13.44 2.96 -5.91
CA ARG A 50 -14.02 4.26 -5.52
C ARG A 50 -15.11 4.72 -6.48
N SER A 51 -14.91 4.57 -7.78
CA SER A 51 -15.88 5.01 -8.80
C SER A 51 -17.17 4.21 -8.77
N GLU A 52 -17.10 2.92 -8.43
CA GLU A 52 -18.27 2.06 -8.28
C GLU A 52 -19.06 2.41 -6.99
N GLY A 53 -18.47 3.14 -6.04
CA GLY A 53 -19.14 3.76 -4.88
C GLY A 53 -19.77 2.81 -3.88
N SER A 54 -19.79 1.51 -4.18
CA SER A 54 -20.50 0.49 -3.40
C SER A 54 -19.74 0.01 -2.16
N ILE A 55 -18.44 0.33 -2.05
CA ILE A 55 -17.58 -0.21 -0.99
C ILE A 55 -16.64 0.87 -0.46
N VAL A 56 -16.66 1.03 0.86
CA VAL A 56 -15.73 1.91 1.58
C VAL A 56 -14.40 1.16 1.74
N PRO A 57 -13.27 1.72 1.28
CA PRO A 57 -11.95 1.17 1.55
C PRO A 57 -11.71 0.97 3.05
N ASP A 58 -11.19 -0.20 3.42
CA ASP A 58 -10.77 -0.49 4.80
C ASP A 58 -9.25 -0.38 4.95
N GLU A 59 -8.76 -0.58 6.18
CA GLU A 59 -7.32 -0.53 6.47
C GLU A 59 -6.52 -1.53 5.62
N VAL A 60 -7.09 -2.70 5.32
CA VAL A 60 -6.44 -3.75 4.52
C VAL A 60 -6.36 -3.32 3.05
N THR A 61 -7.39 -2.67 2.53
CA THR A 61 -7.39 -2.06 1.19
C THR A 61 -6.23 -1.08 1.06
N LEU A 62 -6.10 -0.15 2.01
CA LEU A 62 -5.08 0.90 1.96
C LEU A 62 -3.67 0.35 2.13
N VAL A 63 -3.46 -0.61 3.03
CA VAL A 63 -2.15 -1.28 3.17
C VAL A 63 -1.75 -2.03 1.90
N SER A 64 -2.71 -2.69 1.25
CA SER A 64 -2.44 -3.39 -0.01
C SER A 64 -2.00 -2.43 -1.12
N VAL A 65 -2.66 -1.27 -1.20
CA VAL A 65 -2.26 -0.20 -2.14
C VAL A 65 -0.88 0.35 -1.77
N LEU A 66 -0.61 0.66 -0.49
CA LEU A 66 0.69 1.13 0.00
C LEU A 66 1.83 0.16 -0.33
N ALA A 67 1.62 -1.13 -0.14
CA ALA A 67 2.61 -2.16 -0.43
C ALA A 67 2.95 -2.20 -1.92
N ALA A 68 1.96 -2.06 -2.80
CA ALA A 68 2.19 -1.95 -4.24
C ALA A 68 2.97 -0.67 -4.58
N CYS A 69 2.59 0.46 -3.99
CA CYS A 69 3.21 1.77 -4.22
C CYS A 69 4.67 1.85 -3.74
N GLY A 70 5.02 1.18 -2.64
CA GLY A 70 6.38 1.20 -2.07
C GLY A 70 7.45 0.69 -3.03
N ASP A 71 7.08 -0.20 -3.96
CA ASP A 71 8.02 -0.74 -4.96
C ASP A 71 8.24 0.21 -6.14
N LEU A 72 7.42 1.26 -6.30
CA LEU A 72 7.59 2.29 -7.34
C LEU A 72 8.57 3.41 -6.92
N GLY A 73 8.86 3.55 -5.62
CA GLY A 73 9.72 4.62 -5.11
C GLY A 73 9.13 6.03 -5.23
N ASP A 74 7.81 6.16 -5.42
CA ASP A 74 7.12 7.44 -5.59
C ASP A 74 6.48 7.90 -4.26
N SER A 75 7.11 8.88 -3.61
CA SER A 75 6.64 9.45 -2.34
C SER A 75 5.31 10.21 -2.46
N SER A 76 4.91 10.62 -3.67
CA SER A 76 3.62 11.29 -3.89
C SER A 76 2.43 10.36 -3.62
N LEU A 77 2.62 9.05 -3.80
CA LEU A 77 1.62 8.02 -3.47
C LEU A 77 1.36 7.95 -1.97
N GLY A 78 2.40 8.16 -1.15
CA GLY A 78 2.25 8.27 0.31
C GLY A 78 1.36 9.41 0.73
N THR A 79 1.62 10.60 0.18
CA THR A 79 0.83 11.79 0.49
C THR A 79 -0.62 11.62 0.04
N TRP A 80 -0.82 10.99 -1.11
CA TRP A 80 -2.16 10.64 -1.59
C TRP A 80 -2.87 9.66 -0.64
N LEU A 81 -2.16 8.66 -0.11
CA LEU A 81 -2.72 7.68 0.83
C LEU A 81 -2.99 8.27 2.22
N GLU A 82 -2.14 9.18 2.71
CA GLU A 82 -2.44 9.95 3.93
C GLU A 82 -3.75 10.74 3.78
N GLY A 83 -3.96 11.37 2.62
CA GLY A 83 -5.22 12.05 2.31
C GLY A 83 -6.42 11.10 2.30
N LEU A 84 -6.25 9.86 1.83
CA LEU A 84 -7.32 8.84 1.90
C LEU A 84 -7.62 8.41 3.33
N VAL A 85 -6.61 8.24 4.18
CA VAL A 85 -6.79 7.91 5.60
C VAL A 85 -7.63 9.01 6.28
N GLU A 86 -7.33 10.28 6.00
CA GLU A 86 -8.10 11.42 6.51
C GLU A 86 -9.52 11.48 5.91
N GLU A 87 -9.67 11.31 4.59
CA GLU A 87 -10.95 11.31 3.87
C GLU A 87 -11.93 10.27 4.43
N TYR A 88 -11.44 9.07 4.73
CA TYR A 88 -12.25 7.97 5.26
C TYR A 88 -12.34 7.96 6.80
N GLY A 89 -11.73 8.94 7.48
CA GLY A 89 -11.72 9.02 8.95
C GLY A 89 -11.06 7.81 9.61
N LEU A 90 -10.11 7.17 8.93
CA LEU A 90 -9.41 6.00 9.43
C LEU A 90 -8.36 6.43 10.46
N VAL A 91 -8.23 5.62 11.50
CA VAL A 91 -7.24 5.87 12.55
C VAL A 91 -5.88 5.40 12.05
N LEU A 92 -4.90 6.31 12.05
CA LEU A 92 -3.50 5.96 11.82
C LEU A 92 -2.96 5.13 12.98
N ASN A 93 -3.25 3.84 12.95
CA ASN A 93 -2.80 2.85 13.92
C ASN A 93 -1.40 2.32 13.55
N SER A 94 -0.82 1.46 14.39
CA SER A 94 0.52 0.91 14.13
C SER A 94 0.61 0.10 12.83
N PHE A 95 -0.51 -0.47 12.35
CA PHE A 95 -0.54 -1.25 11.11
C PHE A 95 -0.44 -0.35 9.87
N LEU A 96 -1.33 0.64 9.72
CA LEU A 96 -1.26 1.64 8.65
C LEU A 96 0.01 2.49 8.74
N GLY A 97 0.39 2.87 9.96
CA GLY A 97 1.62 3.61 10.23
C GLY A 97 2.87 2.89 9.76
N SER A 98 2.99 1.60 10.08
CA SER A 98 4.15 0.80 9.65
C SER A 98 4.21 0.67 8.13
N ALA A 99 3.05 0.52 7.45
CA ALA A 99 2.99 0.46 5.99
C ALA A 99 3.40 1.80 5.33
N LEU A 100 2.97 2.94 5.87
CA LEU A 100 3.41 4.26 5.41
C LEU A 100 4.90 4.49 5.65
N ILE A 101 5.43 4.07 6.80
CA ILE A 101 6.87 4.15 7.11
C ILE A 101 7.68 3.30 6.13
N ASP A 102 7.28 2.05 5.88
CA ASP A 102 7.96 1.17 4.92
C ASP A 102 7.96 1.78 3.51
N MET A 103 6.82 2.28 3.06
CA MET A 103 6.66 2.93 1.76
C MET A 103 7.56 4.17 1.64
N TYR A 104 7.51 5.10 2.59
CA TYR A 104 8.36 6.29 2.57
C TYR A 104 9.85 5.95 2.69
N GLY A 105 10.20 4.92 3.47
CA GLY A 105 11.55 4.39 3.56
C GLY A 105 12.08 3.87 2.22
N LYS A 106 11.26 3.11 1.48
CA LYS A 106 11.59 2.64 0.13
C LYS A 106 11.70 3.77 -0.89
N CYS A 107 10.93 4.85 -0.72
CA CYS A 107 11.03 6.05 -1.55
C CYS A 107 12.22 6.95 -1.19
N GLY A 108 12.98 6.62 -0.14
CA GLY A 108 14.08 7.45 0.36
C GLY A 108 13.63 8.72 1.11
N ASP A 109 12.33 8.93 1.30
CA ASP A 109 11.80 10.07 2.06
C ASP A 109 11.71 9.73 3.56
N LEU A 110 12.89 9.66 4.18
CA LEU A 110 13.01 9.41 5.61
C LEU A 110 12.37 10.50 6.48
N GLY A 111 12.22 11.73 5.94
CA GLY A 111 11.56 12.83 6.65
C GLY A 111 10.09 12.53 6.89
N SER A 112 9.38 12.14 5.83
CA SER A 112 7.97 11.72 5.92
C SER A 112 7.80 10.43 6.72
N ALA A 113 8.68 9.44 6.53
CA ALA A 113 8.68 8.21 7.34
C ALA A 113 8.79 8.54 8.84
N ARG A 114 9.70 9.46 9.20
CA ARG A 114 9.89 9.89 10.58
C ARG A 114 8.69 10.64 11.13
N ARG A 115 8.07 11.53 10.35
CA ARG A 115 6.85 12.26 10.75
C ARG A 115 5.73 11.30 11.12
N ILE A 116 5.50 10.27 10.29
CA ILE A 116 4.51 9.23 10.56
C ILE A 116 4.86 8.47 11.84
N PHE A 117 6.10 8.01 11.98
CA PHE A 117 6.54 7.29 13.17
C PHE A 117 6.35 8.09 14.47
N ASP A 118 6.75 9.36 14.47
CA ASP A 118 6.64 10.22 15.65
C ASP A 118 5.16 10.48 16.01
N GLY A 119 4.29 10.59 15.01
CA GLY A 119 2.83 10.77 15.16
C GLY A 119 2.06 9.53 15.65
N LEU A 120 2.66 8.32 15.63
CA LEU A 120 1.99 7.12 16.14
C LEU A 120 1.81 7.18 17.67
N ALA A 121 0.55 7.10 18.10
CA ALA A 121 0.16 7.03 19.52
C ALA A 121 0.74 5.79 20.23
N LYS A 122 0.88 4.69 19.49
CA LYS A 122 1.52 3.45 19.96
C LYS A 122 2.55 2.99 18.94
N LYS A 123 3.82 2.99 19.35
CA LYS A 123 4.95 2.50 18.54
C LYS A 123 5.18 1.04 18.92
N ASP A 124 4.76 0.12 18.07
CA ASP A 124 4.99 -1.32 18.26
C ASP A 124 6.31 -1.76 17.61
N LEU A 125 6.70 -3.02 17.81
CA LEU A 125 7.93 -3.58 17.24
C LEU A 125 7.93 -3.51 15.70
N VAL A 126 6.75 -3.53 15.07
CA VAL A 126 6.61 -3.45 13.61
C VAL A 126 6.99 -2.03 13.13
N ALA A 127 6.51 -0.98 13.81
CA ALA A 127 6.87 0.40 13.49
C ALA A 127 8.37 0.69 13.67
N TRP A 128 8.99 0.13 14.72
CA TRP A 128 10.43 0.23 14.94
C TRP A 128 11.23 -0.50 13.86
N ASN A 129 10.84 -1.72 13.50
CA ASN A 129 11.48 -2.48 12.45
C ASN A 129 11.40 -1.74 11.10
N ALA A 130 10.23 -1.19 10.76
CA ALA A 130 10.03 -0.42 9.53
C ALA A 130 10.96 0.80 9.44
N MET A 131 11.15 1.54 10.54
CA MET A 131 12.10 2.66 10.58
C MET A 131 13.55 2.22 10.39
N ILE A 132 13.94 1.09 10.98
CA ILE A 132 15.31 0.56 10.86
C ILE A 132 15.55 0.08 9.42
N THR A 133 14.61 -0.64 8.80
CA THR A 133 14.74 -1.05 7.40
C THR A 133 14.78 0.14 6.46
N GLY A 134 13.97 1.18 6.68
CA GLY A 134 14.03 2.42 5.91
C GLY A 134 15.43 3.06 5.92
N GLN A 135 16.11 3.07 7.07
CA GLN A 135 17.49 3.57 7.16
C GLN A 135 18.52 2.71 6.41
N VAL A 136 18.32 1.39 6.37
CA VAL A 136 19.21 0.46 5.64
C VAL A 136 19.06 0.61 4.13
N TYR A 137 17.85 0.88 3.62
CA TYR A 137 17.64 1.19 2.20
C TYR A 137 18.29 2.52 1.80
N SER A 138 18.18 3.55 2.65
CA SER A 138 18.84 4.85 2.40
C SER A 138 20.37 4.74 2.42
N TYR A 139 20.98 3.88 3.24
CA TYR A 139 22.43 3.73 3.27
C TYR A 139 22.99 3.03 2.01
N ASN A 140 22.22 2.12 1.41
CA ASN A 140 22.63 1.41 0.19
C ASN A 140 22.48 2.24 -1.09
N SER A 141 21.57 3.22 -1.13
CA SER A 141 21.40 4.12 -2.29
C SER A 141 22.45 5.22 -2.40
N PHE A 142 23.34 5.39 -1.41
CA PHE A 142 24.50 6.29 -1.46
C PHE A 142 25.84 5.57 -1.73
N SER A 143 25.83 4.27 -2.04
CA SER A 143 27.05 3.46 -2.23
C SER A 143 27.43 3.17 -3.69
N TYR A 144 26.84 3.84 -4.69
CA TYR A 144 27.23 3.71 -6.10
C TYR A 144 27.46 5.08 -6.76
#